data_AF-A0A3D3FX88-F1
#
_entry.id   AF-A0A3D3FX88-F1
#
_cell.length_a   1.000
_cell.length_b   1.000
_cell.length_c   1.000
_cell.angle_alpha   90.00
_cell.angle_beta   90.00
_cell.angle_gamma   90.00
#
_symmetry.space_group_name_H-M   'P 1'
#
loop_
_entity.id
_entity.type
_entity.pdbx_description
1 polymer ?
#
loop_
_entity_poly.entity_id
_entity_poly.type
_entity_poly.pdbx_seq_one_letter_code
_entity_poly.pdbx_strand_id
1 'polypeptide(L)'
;LLFNKPFGFVAMLGTIALSGMIMRNSLILIDQIEQDIQAGHDRWNAIIDATVRRFRPIILTALAAVLAMIPLSRSIFFGPMAVAIMGGLIIATLLTLFFLPALYAAWFKVKKP
;
A
#
# COMPACT_ATOMS: atom_id res chain seq x y z
N LEU A 1 9.46 -20.11 6.19
CA LEU A 1 9.00 -20.96 7.32
C LEU A 1 7.48 -21.12 7.36
N LEU A 2 6.66 -20.06 7.28
CA LEU A 2 5.18 -20.18 7.29
C LEU A 2 4.53 -20.80 6.03
N PHE A 3 5.11 -20.63 4.83
CA PHE A 3 4.53 -21.13 3.55
C PHE A 3 5.34 -22.23 2.87
N ASN A 4 6.42 -22.70 3.51
CA ASN A 4 7.35 -23.73 3.01
C ASN A 4 7.72 -23.65 1.51
N LYS A 5 7.78 -22.42 0.95
CA LYS A 5 8.14 -22.17 -0.45
C LYS A 5 9.53 -21.52 -0.52
N PRO A 6 10.44 -22.01 -1.37
CA PRO A 6 11.77 -21.43 -1.52
C PRO A 6 11.66 -20.02 -2.12
N PHE A 7 12.40 -19.06 -1.54
CA PHE A 7 12.49 -17.71 -2.09
C PHE A 7 13.46 -17.72 -3.27
N GLY A 8 12.92 -17.94 -4.47
CA GLY A 8 13.67 -17.99 -5.72
C GLY A 8 13.65 -16.68 -6.50
N PHE A 9 14.27 -16.69 -7.69
CA PHE A 9 14.32 -15.55 -8.61
C PHE A 9 12.96 -14.91 -8.90
N VAL A 10 11.94 -15.74 -9.12
CA VAL A 10 10.57 -15.28 -9.42
C VAL A 10 9.97 -14.52 -8.23
N ALA A 11 10.30 -14.90 -6.99
CA ALA A 11 9.86 -14.20 -5.79
C ALA A 11 10.56 -12.83 -5.63
N MET A 12 11.82 -12.70 -6.03
CA MET A 12 12.51 -11.40 -6.10
C MET A 12 11.81 -10.46 -7.09
N LEU A 13 11.48 -10.94 -8.29
CA LEU A 13 10.73 -10.14 -9.27
C LEU A 13 9.39 -9.66 -8.71
N GLY A 14 8.65 -10.53 -8.03
CA GLY A 14 7.41 -10.16 -7.36
C GLY A 14 7.59 -9.10 -6.28
N THR A 15 8.69 -9.17 -5.52
CA THR A 15 9.01 -8.17 -4.48
C THR A 15 9.33 -6.80 -5.10
N ILE A 16 10.04 -6.76 -6.24
CA ILE A 16 10.32 -5.51 -6.95
C ILE A 16 9.02 -4.89 -7.49
N ALA A 17 8.16 -5.71 -8.12
CA ALA A 17 6.86 -5.25 -8.60
C ALA A 17 5.99 -4.71 -7.46
N LEU A 18 6.02 -5.38 -6.31
CA LEU A 18 5.35 -4.94 -5.09
C LEU A 18 5.83 -3.56 -4.63
N SER A 19 7.14 -3.34 -4.57
CA SER A 19 7.71 -2.02 -4.21
C SER A 19 7.21 -0.91 -5.12
N GLY A 20 7.11 -1.17 -6.44
CA GLY A 20 6.56 -0.21 -7.40
C GLY A 20 5.08 0.12 -7.14
N MET A 21 4.27 -0.89 -6.82
CA MET A 21 2.85 -0.67 -6.44
C MET A 21 2.73 0.16 -5.17
N ILE A 22 3.55 -0.11 -4.16
CA ILE A 22 3.56 0.66 -2.90
C ILE A 22 3.95 2.11 -3.17
N MET A 23 5.03 2.34 -3.92
CA MET A 23 5.50 3.68 -4.26
C MET A 23 4.43 4.48 -5.00
N ARG A 24 3.73 3.85 -5.95
CA ARG A 24 2.59 4.46 -6.64
C ARG A 24 1.50 4.86 -5.65
N ASN A 25 1.07 3.97 -4.78
CA ASN A 25 -0.01 4.27 -3.82
C ASN A 25 0.36 5.41 -2.87
N SER A 26 1.60 5.45 -2.38
CA SER A 26 2.09 6.52 -1.51
C SER A 26 2.19 7.86 -2.24
N LEU A 27 2.75 7.89 -3.46
CA LEU A 27 2.88 9.11 -4.25
C LEU A 27 1.53 9.75 -4.52
N ILE A 28 0.54 8.96 -4.94
CA ILE A 28 -0.76 9.55 -5.26
C ILE A 28 -1.48 10.06 -3.98
N LEU A 29 -1.25 9.45 -2.81
CA LEU A 29 -1.78 9.98 -1.53
C LEU A 29 -1.13 11.33 -1.17
N ILE A 30 0.19 11.46 -1.32
CA ILE A 30 0.90 12.72 -1.06
C ILE A 30 0.46 13.81 -2.02
N ASP A 31 0.34 13.48 -3.32
CA ASP A 31 -0.13 14.41 -4.35
C ASP A 31 -1.54 14.94 -4.05
N GLN A 32 -2.44 14.09 -3.54
CA GLN A 32 -3.77 14.51 -3.12
C GLN A 32 -3.72 15.47 -1.92
N ILE A 33 -2.86 15.20 -0.94
CA ILE A 33 -2.70 16.06 0.24
C ILE A 33 -2.20 17.45 -0.20
N GLU A 34 -1.22 17.49 -1.10
CA GLU A 34 -0.67 18.75 -1.63
C GLU A 34 -1.74 19.53 -2.42
N GLN A 35 -2.54 18.85 -3.25
CA GLN A 35 -3.66 19.47 -3.97
C GLN A 35 -4.72 20.03 -3.01
N ASP A 36 -5.09 19.29 -1.96
CA ASP A 36 -6.07 19.74 -0.95
C ASP A 36 -5.53 20.97 -0.17
N ILE A 37 -4.22 20.99 0.14
CA ILE A 37 -3.56 22.15 0.76
C ILE A 37 -3.55 23.37 -0.18
N GLN A 38 -3.23 23.17 -1.46
CA GLN A 38 -3.25 24.25 -2.46
C GLN A 38 -4.67 24.78 -2.72
N ALA A 39 -5.69 23.94 -2.55
CA ALA A 39 -7.09 24.34 -2.60
C ALA A 39 -7.54 25.14 -1.34
N GLY A 40 -6.65 25.36 -0.37
CA GLY A 40 -6.90 26.18 0.82
C GLY A 40 -7.48 25.42 2.02
N HIS A 41 -7.49 24.09 2.00
CA HIS A 41 -7.94 23.30 3.15
C HIS A 41 -6.90 23.34 4.28
N ASP A 42 -7.38 23.33 5.53
CA ASP A 42 -6.52 23.16 6.70
C ASP A 42 -5.74 21.84 6.59
N ARG A 43 -4.43 21.89 6.86
CA ARG A 43 -3.53 20.73 6.73
C ARG A 43 -4.05 19.51 7.49
N TRP A 44 -4.66 19.69 8.67
CA TRP A 44 -5.24 18.58 9.43
C TRP A 44 -6.37 17.88 8.66
N ASN A 45 -7.31 18.67 8.15
CA ASN A 45 -8.47 18.15 7.42
C ASN A 45 -8.07 17.59 6.05
N ALA A 46 -7.12 18.22 5.36
CA ALA A 46 -6.56 17.73 4.10
C ALA A 46 -5.95 16.32 4.24
N ILE A 47 -5.18 16.07 5.30
CA ILE A 47 -4.59 14.74 5.55
C ILE A 47 -5.68 13.70 5.81
N ILE A 48 -6.64 14.02 6.68
CA ILE A 48 -7.72 13.08 7.05
C ILE A 48 -8.59 12.79 5.84
N ASP A 49 -9.07 13.81 5.15
CA ASP A 49 -9.96 13.66 4.00
C ASP A 49 -9.27 12.95 2.85
N ALA A 50 -8.00 13.28 2.53
CA ALA A 50 -7.24 12.57 1.50
C ALA A 50 -7.05 11.09 1.86
N THR A 51 -6.76 10.78 3.13
CA THR A 51 -6.60 9.40 3.61
C THR A 51 -7.92 8.63 3.50
N VAL A 52 -9.03 9.20 3.95
CA VAL A 52 -10.37 8.56 3.88
C VAL A 52 -10.81 8.36 2.43
N ARG A 53 -10.60 9.36 1.56
CA ARG A 53 -10.92 9.27 0.13
C ARG A 53 -10.13 8.18 -0.59
N ARG A 54 -8.89 7.92 -0.17
CA ARG A 54 -8.01 6.91 -0.80
C ARG A 54 -8.08 5.52 -0.20
N PHE A 55 -8.63 5.38 1.01
CA PHE A 55 -8.81 4.09 1.67
C PHE A 55 -9.53 3.08 0.76
N ARG A 56 -10.67 3.47 0.17
CA ARG A 56 -11.45 2.61 -0.72
C ARG A 56 -10.68 2.20 -1.99
N PRO A 57 -10.12 3.13 -2.78
CA PRO A 57 -9.29 2.79 -3.94
C PRO A 57 -8.08 1.88 -3.62
N ILE A 58 -7.33 2.17 -2.55
CA ILE A 58 -6.15 1.40 -2.17
C ILE A 58 -6.55 -0.03 -1.79
N ILE A 59 -7.63 -0.21 -1.02
CA ILE A 59 -8.11 -1.54 -0.65
C ILE A 59 -8.63 -2.30 -1.87
N LEU A 60 -9.36 -1.65 -2.79
CA LEU A 60 -9.85 -2.31 -4.00
C LEU A 60 -8.70 -2.85 -4.85
N THR A 61 -7.65 -2.04 -5.05
CA THR A 61 -6.46 -2.49 -5.80
C THR A 61 -5.72 -3.61 -5.08
N ALA A 62 -5.60 -3.53 -3.75
CA ALA A 62 -4.97 -4.58 -2.96
C ALA A 62 -5.73 -5.90 -3.04
N LEU A 63 -7.05 -5.86 -2.87
CA LEU A 63 -7.93 -7.03 -2.96
C LEU A 63 -7.90 -7.63 -4.36
N ALA A 64 -7.97 -6.82 -5.42
CA ALA A 64 -7.89 -7.30 -6.80
C ALA A 64 -6.60 -8.08 -7.06
N ALA A 65 -5.45 -7.55 -6.61
CA ALA A 65 -4.16 -8.22 -6.74
C ALA A 65 -4.12 -9.52 -5.92
N VAL A 66 -4.58 -9.51 -4.67
CA VAL A 66 -4.62 -10.72 -3.83
C VAL A 66 -5.51 -11.80 -4.47
N LEU A 67 -6.69 -11.44 -4.95
CA LEU A 67 -7.61 -12.36 -5.63
C LEU A 67 -6.98 -12.96 -6.91
N ALA A 68 -6.26 -12.15 -7.69
CA ALA A 68 -5.53 -12.63 -8.87
C ALA A 68 -4.39 -13.61 -8.52
N MET A 69 -3.77 -13.46 -7.34
CA MET A 69 -2.68 -14.32 -6.88
C MET A 69 -3.17 -15.66 -6.32
N ILE A 70 -4.45 -15.80 -5.92
CA ILE A 70 -5.02 -17.06 -5.40
C ILE A 70 -4.84 -18.23 -6.39
N PRO A 71 -5.29 -18.17 -7.65
CA PRO A 71 -5.07 -19.26 -8.61
C PRO A 71 -3.59 -19.43 -8.94
N LEU A 72 -2.83 -18.33 -9.06
CA LEU A 72 -1.41 -18.36 -9.40
C LEU A 72 -0.56 -19.06 -8.33
N SER A 73 -0.96 -18.97 -7.06
CA SER A 73 -0.29 -19.60 -5.93
C SER A 73 -0.21 -21.13 -6.02
N ARG A 74 -1.16 -21.75 -6.73
CA ARG A 74 -1.22 -23.20 -6.98
C ARG A 74 -0.18 -23.67 -8.00
N SER A 75 0.41 -22.76 -8.78
CA SER A 75 1.48 -23.11 -9.71
C SER A 75 2.79 -23.43 -8.99
N ILE A 76 3.57 -24.36 -9.54
CA ILE A 76 4.86 -24.77 -8.98
C ILE A 76 5.90 -23.65 -9.17
N PHE A 77 5.87 -23.00 -10.34
CA PHE A 77 6.85 -21.97 -10.72
C PHE A 77 6.54 -20.58 -10.11
N PHE A 78 5.30 -20.10 -10.21
CA PHE A 78 4.92 -18.77 -9.70
C PHE A 78 4.36 -18.79 -8.27
N GLY A 79 4.17 -19.98 -7.69
CA GLY A 79 3.66 -20.13 -6.33
C GLY A 79 4.41 -19.31 -5.28
N PRO A 80 5.76 -19.35 -5.22
CA PRO A 80 6.53 -18.55 -4.26
C PRO A 80 6.36 -17.04 -4.46
N MET A 81 6.25 -16.58 -5.72
CA MET A 81 6.03 -15.17 -6.07
C MET A 81 4.65 -14.70 -5.62
N ALA A 82 3.60 -15.48 -5.90
CA ALA A 82 2.24 -15.16 -5.51
C ALA A 82 2.11 -15.01 -3.98
N VAL A 83 2.75 -15.90 -3.22
CA VAL A 83 2.78 -15.83 -1.74
C VAL A 83 3.53 -14.59 -1.26
N ALA A 84 4.69 -14.27 -1.86
CA ALA A 84 5.46 -13.08 -1.51
C ALA A 84 4.69 -11.79 -1.78
N ILE A 85 4.01 -11.70 -2.93
CA ILE A 85 3.17 -10.55 -3.28
C ILE A 85 1.96 -10.48 -2.34
N MET A 86 1.22 -11.56 -2.12
CA MET A 86 0.04 -11.54 -1.23
C MET A 86 0.41 -11.07 0.18
N GLY A 87 1.43 -11.67 0.79
CA GLY A 87 1.86 -11.28 2.13
C GLY A 87 2.39 -9.84 2.19
N GLY A 88 3.25 -9.48 1.24
CA GLY A 88 3.84 -8.16 1.19
C GLY A 88 2.83 -7.05 0.91
N LEU A 89 1.84 -7.29 0.04
CA LEU A 89 0.78 -6.34 -0.27
C LEU A 89 -0.12 -6.11 0.94
N ILE A 90 -0.54 -7.16 1.65
CA ILE A 90 -1.37 -7.03 2.86
C ILE A 90 -0.66 -6.19 3.92
N ILE A 91 0.60 -6.53 4.21
CA ILE A 91 1.41 -5.80 5.20
C ILE A 91 1.63 -4.35 4.75
N ALA A 92 1.98 -4.14 3.48
CA ALA A 92 2.22 -2.81 2.95
C ALA A 92 0.96 -1.95 2.93
N THR A 93 -0.20 -2.49 2.55
CA THR A 93 -1.47 -1.76 2.58
C THR A 93 -1.83 -1.32 3.99
N LEU A 94 -1.65 -2.20 4.99
CA LEU A 94 -1.84 -1.83 6.40
C LEU A 94 -0.85 -0.74 6.82
N LEU A 95 0.43 -0.88 6.49
CA LEU A 95 1.43 0.15 6.77
C LEU A 95 1.08 1.48 6.09
N THR A 96 0.77 1.51 4.80
CA THR A 96 0.45 2.77 4.11
C THR A 96 -0.79 3.45 4.69
N LEU A 97 -1.82 2.69 5.09
CA LEU A 97 -3.07 3.27 5.60
C LEU A 97 -2.98 3.70 7.07
N PHE A 98 -2.18 3.04 7.91
CA PHE A 98 -2.04 3.40 9.33
C PHE A 98 -0.79 4.23 9.61
N PHE A 99 0.35 3.83 9.06
CA PHE A 99 1.64 4.46 9.34
C PHE A 99 1.82 5.78 8.60
N LEU A 100 1.40 5.88 7.33
CA LEU A 100 1.60 7.11 6.55
C LEU A 100 0.83 8.31 7.13
N PRO A 101 -0.46 8.23 7.48
CA PRO A 101 -1.16 9.35 8.11
C PRO A 101 -0.64 9.65 9.51
N ALA A 102 -0.25 8.64 10.29
CA ALA A 102 0.34 8.83 11.61
C ALA A 102 1.71 9.54 11.54
N LEU A 103 2.56 9.14 10.59
CA LEU A 103 3.86 9.76 10.33
C LEU A 103 3.68 11.20 9.87
N TYR A 104 2.76 11.46 8.95
CA TYR A 104 2.50 12.82 8.45
C TYR A 104 1.96 13.72 9.57
N ALA A 105 1.00 13.24 10.37
CA ALA A 105 0.47 13.98 11.53
C ALA A 105 1.55 14.28 12.58
N ALA A 106 2.43 13.31 12.85
CA ALA A 106 3.56 13.48 13.78
C ALA A 106 4.61 14.46 13.25
N TRP A 107 4.97 14.36 11.96
CA TRP A 107 5.98 15.19 11.31
C TRP A 107 5.55 16.66 11.20
N PHE A 108 4.28 16.90 10.86
CA PHE A 108 3.73 18.24 10.78
C PHE A 108 3.27 18.82 12.12
N LYS A 109 3.48 18.10 13.24
CA LYS A 109 3.06 18.50 14.60
C LYS A 109 1.67 19.12 14.61
N VAL A 110 0.74 18.50 13.88
CA VAL A 110 -0.56 19.11 13.68
C VAL A 110 -1.31 19.07 15.01
N LYS A 111 -1.51 20.23 15.62
CA LYS A 111 -2.32 20.35 16.84
C LYS A 111 -3.76 20.08 16.43
N LYS A 112 -4.40 19.13 17.12
CA LYS A 112 -5.87 19.04 17.12
C LYS A 112 -6.45 20.43 17.44
N PRO A 113 -7.51 20.87 16.75
CA PRO A 113 -8.23 22.07 17.13
C PRO A 113 -8.72 21.97 18.59
#